data_AF-A0A2H5VXU3-F1
#
_entry.id   AF-A0A2H5VXU3-F1
#
_cell.length_a   1.000
_cell.length_b   1.000
_cell.length_c   1.000
_cell.angle_alpha   90.00
_cell.angle_beta   90.00
_cell.angle_gamma   90.00
#
_symmetry.space_group_name_H-M   'P 1'
#
loop_
_entity.id
_entity.type
_entity.pdbx_description
1 polymer ?
#
loop_
_entity_poly.entity_id
_entity_poly.type
_entity_poly.pdbx_seq_one_letter_code
_entity_poly.pdbx_strand_id
1 'polypeptide(L)'
;MPNGLTPEERREIRAQLERVFEAPVADALVEVFERLAERQAEAALRQDIRALYGVIHELATAIRDLQKTVAQLAEAQARTEERVGRLEEAVARLTEAQAHMEERVGRLEEAVARLIEAQTRMEERVGRLEERTARLEEAVAQLVQAQTRMEERVGRLEEAVAHLIEAQARMEERVGRLEERVGRLEEAVAHLIEAQARMEERVGRLEERTARLEEAVAQLVQAQTRMEERVGRLEEAVVHLTEAQARTEEELRALAASHAEAIKRLDRLEQIVAQVVETQKQILDEHVHMQRVLRQLAQQLGAISETLGADLEDMAYIVLRDVLKRELGWDVEPLERTWKKWDDEVEEINIFGRARDPKRPEGVIWIVGEAKYNLTVREVEQFAKLVERARKHLEGEVFPVCFCRRARPEVEERVRELGFRLVYSYGRLI
;
A
#
# COMPACT_ATOMS: atom_id res chain seq x y z
N MET A 1 138.94 42.96 -199.21
CA MET A 1 137.54 43.43 -199.03
C MET A 1 136.99 42.81 -197.75
N PRO A 2 136.08 43.48 -197.02
CA PRO A 2 136.26 43.80 -195.59
C PRO A 2 135.86 42.67 -194.61
N ASN A 3 136.58 42.61 -193.48
CA ASN A 3 136.40 41.73 -192.32
C ASN A 3 135.37 42.33 -191.33
N GLY A 4 134.19 41.72 -191.18
CA GLY A 4 133.21 41.99 -190.12
C GLY A 4 132.38 40.73 -189.84
N LEU A 5 131.77 40.62 -188.63
CA LEU A 5 130.89 39.52 -188.26
C LEU A 5 129.78 39.34 -189.30
N THR A 6 129.52 38.09 -189.70
CA THR A 6 128.51 37.85 -190.72
C THR A 6 127.10 38.10 -190.16
N PRO A 7 126.12 38.52 -190.99
CA PRO A 7 124.74 38.74 -190.56
C PRO A 7 124.05 37.49 -189.97
N GLU A 8 124.58 36.30 -190.25
CA GLU A 8 124.15 35.04 -189.64
C GLU A 8 124.70 34.90 -188.21
N GLU A 9 126.00 35.13 -188.00
CA GLU A 9 126.62 35.11 -186.66
C GLU A 9 125.96 36.12 -185.69
N ARG A 10 125.65 37.35 -186.15
CA ARG A 10 124.97 38.36 -185.31
C ARG A 10 123.58 37.91 -184.88
N ARG A 11 122.83 37.26 -185.78
CA ARG A 11 121.48 36.75 -185.48
C ARG A 11 121.53 35.57 -184.52
N GLU A 12 122.50 34.68 -184.68
CA GLU A 12 122.64 33.51 -183.83
C GLU A 12 123.06 33.90 -182.40
N ILE A 13 124.01 34.84 -182.26
CA ILE A 13 124.43 35.38 -180.96
C ILE A 13 123.26 36.12 -180.28
N ARG A 14 122.51 36.94 -181.01
CA ARG A 14 121.33 37.65 -180.48
C ARG A 14 120.26 36.67 -179.98
N ALA A 15 119.86 35.70 -180.79
CA ALA A 15 118.79 34.76 -180.45
C ALA A 15 119.14 33.91 -179.21
N GLN A 16 120.43 33.62 -178.99
CA GLN A 16 120.87 32.92 -177.79
C GLN A 16 120.92 33.83 -176.56
N LEU A 17 121.28 35.11 -176.70
CA LEU A 17 121.24 36.08 -175.59
C LEU A 17 119.80 36.43 -175.17
N GLU A 18 118.88 36.57 -176.12
CA GLU A 18 117.45 36.84 -175.85
C GLU A 18 116.74 35.68 -175.11
N ARG A 19 117.30 34.47 -175.15
CA ARG A 19 116.80 33.34 -174.33
C ARG A 19 117.10 33.49 -172.85
N VAL A 20 118.05 34.35 -172.50
CA VAL A 20 118.61 34.47 -171.15
C VAL A 20 118.39 35.87 -170.58
N PHE A 21 118.38 36.89 -171.44
CA PHE A 21 118.19 38.29 -171.08
C PHE A 21 117.00 38.92 -171.81
N GLU A 22 116.39 39.92 -171.17
CA GLU A 22 115.40 40.76 -171.84
C GLU A 22 116.03 41.53 -173.01
N ALA A 23 115.22 41.74 -174.06
CA ALA A 23 115.65 42.22 -175.37
C ALA A 23 116.62 43.44 -175.37
N PRO A 24 116.43 44.49 -174.54
CA PRO A 24 117.33 45.65 -174.55
C PRO A 24 118.77 45.32 -174.09
N VAL A 25 118.91 44.37 -173.17
CA VAL A 25 120.20 43.95 -172.61
C VAL A 25 120.90 42.99 -173.57
N ALA A 26 120.13 42.08 -174.19
CA ALA A 26 120.64 41.25 -175.27
C ALA A 26 121.17 42.11 -176.43
N ASP A 27 120.45 43.17 -176.80
CA ASP A 27 120.85 44.13 -177.84
C ASP A 27 122.17 44.83 -177.52
N ALA A 28 122.31 45.38 -176.30
CA ALA A 28 123.53 46.07 -175.88
C ALA A 28 124.75 45.14 -175.86
N LEU A 29 124.58 43.88 -175.45
CA LEU A 29 125.66 42.89 -175.44
C LEU A 29 126.08 42.49 -176.86
N VAL A 30 125.13 42.30 -177.78
CA VAL A 30 125.44 42.07 -179.21
C VAL A 30 126.24 43.23 -179.79
N GLU A 31 125.88 44.47 -179.45
CA GLU A 31 126.58 45.66 -179.92
C GLU A 31 128.03 45.74 -179.39
N VAL A 32 128.26 45.34 -178.14
CA VAL A 32 129.62 45.25 -177.55
C VAL A 32 130.44 44.16 -178.24
N PHE A 33 129.85 43.00 -178.54
CA PHE A 33 130.54 41.92 -179.25
C PHE A 33 130.92 42.31 -180.69
N GLU A 34 130.09 43.11 -181.37
CA GLU A 34 130.39 43.62 -182.71
C GLU A 34 131.56 44.60 -182.75
N ARG A 35 131.60 45.57 -181.83
CA ARG A 35 132.69 46.55 -181.77
C ARG A 35 134.05 45.91 -181.50
N LEU A 36 134.05 44.77 -180.82
CA LEU A 36 135.26 43.99 -180.56
C LEU A 36 135.75 43.21 -181.79
N ALA A 37 134.85 42.80 -182.68
CA ALA A 37 135.20 42.03 -183.89
C ALA A 37 135.87 42.87 -184.99
N GLU A 38 135.61 44.19 -185.07
CA GLU A 38 136.13 45.06 -186.14
C GLU A 38 137.62 45.47 -185.98
N ARG A 39 138.27 45.18 -184.85
CA ARG A 39 139.57 45.76 -184.47
C ARG A 39 140.87 44.94 -184.79
N GLN A 40 140.87 44.04 -185.78
CA GLN A 40 142.02 43.26 -186.32
C GLN A 40 142.31 41.85 -185.70
N ALA A 41 142.15 40.82 -186.56
CA ALA A 41 142.98 39.64 -186.88
C ALA A 41 143.75 38.75 -185.85
N GLU A 42 143.43 38.68 -184.55
CA GLU A 42 144.05 37.64 -183.67
C GLU A 42 143.03 36.71 -182.97
N ALA A 43 143.31 35.39 -183.03
CA ALA A 43 142.42 34.30 -182.60
C ALA A 43 142.11 34.26 -181.07
N ALA A 44 142.81 35.02 -180.23
CA ALA A 44 142.67 35.00 -178.77
C ALA A 44 141.32 35.55 -178.27
N LEU A 45 140.72 36.52 -178.97
CA LEU A 45 139.51 37.22 -178.50
C LEU A 45 138.23 36.35 -178.54
N ARG A 46 138.20 35.31 -179.39
CA ARG A 46 137.06 34.38 -179.45
C ARG A 46 136.92 33.52 -178.19
N GLN A 47 138.01 33.31 -177.45
CA GLN A 47 138.00 32.51 -176.23
C GLN A 47 137.39 33.29 -175.05
N ASP A 48 137.73 34.58 -174.91
CA ASP A 48 137.21 35.45 -173.85
C ASP A 48 135.71 35.71 -173.98
N ILE A 49 135.21 35.85 -175.21
CA ILE A 49 133.76 36.01 -175.47
C ILE A 49 132.98 34.75 -175.03
N ARG A 50 133.52 33.55 -175.26
CA ARG A 50 132.91 32.30 -174.76
C ARG A 50 132.96 32.19 -173.25
N ALA A 51 134.05 32.60 -172.61
CA ALA A 51 134.16 32.60 -171.16
C ALA A 51 133.14 33.55 -170.52
N LEU A 52 132.99 34.76 -171.10
CA LEU A 52 132.00 35.74 -170.66
C LEU A 52 130.58 35.18 -170.81
N TYR A 53 130.28 34.51 -171.93
CA TYR A 53 129.00 33.85 -172.15
C TYR A 53 128.69 32.77 -171.10
N GLY A 54 129.70 31.98 -170.70
CA GLY A 54 129.56 31.00 -169.62
C GLY A 54 129.18 31.64 -168.28
N VAL A 55 129.90 32.68 -167.87
CA VAL A 55 129.63 33.43 -166.62
C VAL A 55 128.24 34.06 -166.64
N ILE A 56 127.84 34.63 -167.78
CA ILE A 56 126.54 35.21 -168.01
C ILE A 56 125.42 34.16 -167.86
N HIS A 57 125.62 32.97 -168.41
CA HIS A 57 124.65 31.88 -168.32
C HIS A 57 124.52 31.38 -166.88
N GLU A 58 125.64 31.21 -166.18
CA GLU A 58 125.69 30.84 -164.76
C GLU A 58 124.97 31.88 -163.88
N LEU A 59 125.20 33.18 -164.15
CA LEU A 59 124.52 34.26 -163.44
C LEU A 59 123.01 34.23 -163.68
N ALA A 60 122.57 33.97 -164.90
CA ALA A 60 121.14 33.89 -165.21
C ALA A 60 120.47 32.63 -164.63
N THR A 61 121.19 31.53 -164.49
CA THR A 61 120.70 30.38 -163.71
C THR A 61 120.59 30.72 -162.22
N ALA A 62 121.60 31.37 -161.65
CA ALA A 62 121.58 31.80 -160.25
C ALA A 62 120.44 32.79 -159.96
N ILE A 63 120.16 33.73 -160.88
CA ILE A 63 119.03 34.66 -160.76
C ILE A 63 117.69 33.90 -160.77
N ARG A 64 117.51 32.91 -161.65
CA ARG A 64 116.29 32.09 -161.67
C ARG A 64 116.12 31.27 -160.40
N ASP A 65 117.20 30.72 -159.86
CA ASP A 65 117.13 29.97 -158.61
C ASP A 65 116.86 30.89 -157.42
N LEU A 66 117.42 32.11 -157.41
CA LEU A 66 117.08 33.14 -156.44
C LEU A 66 115.61 33.55 -156.53
N GLN A 67 115.05 33.70 -157.73
CA GLN A 67 113.62 33.99 -157.90
C GLN A 67 112.76 32.86 -157.33
N LYS A 68 113.14 31.59 -157.52
CA LYS A 68 112.44 30.45 -156.91
C LYS A 68 112.54 30.46 -155.38
N THR A 69 113.70 30.74 -154.81
CA THR A 69 113.84 30.79 -153.33
C THR A 69 113.09 31.97 -152.74
N VAL A 70 113.07 33.12 -153.40
CA VAL A 70 112.24 34.27 -153.01
C VAL A 70 110.75 33.92 -153.06
N ALA A 71 110.29 33.23 -154.10
CA ALA A 71 108.90 32.77 -154.19
C ALA A 71 108.55 31.78 -153.06
N GLN A 72 109.43 30.82 -152.78
CA GLN A 72 109.26 29.88 -151.66
C GLN A 72 109.26 30.58 -150.30
N LEU A 73 110.10 31.60 -150.13
CA LEU A 73 110.13 32.42 -148.92
C LEU A 73 108.84 33.23 -148.77
N ALA A 74 108.31 33.79 -149.86
CA ALA A 74 107.03 34.50 -149.84
C ALA A 74 105.87 33.57 -149.46
N GLU A 75 105.84 32.33 -149.99
CA GLU A 75 104.86 31.33 -149.59
C GLU A 75 105.04 30.86 -148.14
N ALA A 76 106.29 30.70 -147.68
CA ALA A 76 106.57 30.41 -146.28
C ALA A 76 106.10 31.55 -145.37
N GLN A 77 106.34 32.80 -145.77
CA GLN A 77 105.91 33.99 -145.06
C GLN A 77 104.38 34.09 -144.99
N ALA A 78 103.67 33.88 -146.11
CA ALA A 78 102.21 33.86 -146.14
C ALA A 78 101.64 32.77 -145.20
N ARG A 79 102.24 31.57 -145.17
CA ARG A 79 101.85 30.51 -144.23
C ARG A 79 102.14 30.88 -142.78
N THR A 80 103.22 31.60 -142.49
CA THR A 80 103.47 32.08 -141.13
C THR A 80 102.48 33.16 -140.72
N GLU A 81 102.13 34.09 -141.60
CA GLU A 81 101.12 35.13 -141.34
C GLU A 81 99.75 34.49 -141.06
N GLU A 82 99.35 33.47 -141.83
CA GLU A 82 98.11 32.73 -141.58
C GLU A 82 98.13 32.00 -140.23
N ARG A 83 99.28 31.41 -139.85
CA ARG A 83 99.45 30.78 -138.53
C ARG A 83 99.41 31.80 -137.39
N VAL A 84 99.98 32.98 -137.60
CA VAL A 84 99.93 34.09 -136.63
C VAL A 84 98.48 34.55 -136.46
N GLY A 85 97.72 34.76 -137.54
CA GLY A 85 96.30 35.11 -137.45
C GLY A 85 95.48 34.05 -136.70
N ARG A 86 95.72 32.76 -136.96
CA ARG A 86 95.08 31.67 -136.19
C ARG A 86 95.47 31.66 -134.71
N LEU A 87 96.71 32.01 -134.39
CA LEU A 87 97.16 32.14 -133.00
C LEU A 87 96.52 33.33 -132.31
N GLU A 88 96.40 34.48 -132.98
CA GLU A 88 95.72 35.66 -132.46
C GLU A 88 94.25 35.36 -132.14
N GLU A 89 93.53 34.67 -133.03
CA GLU A 89 92.16 34.22 -132.78
C GLU A 89 92.06 33.22 -131.61
N ALA A 90 93.02 32.32 -131.48
CA ALA A 90 93.05 31.36 -130.38
C ALA A 90 93.32 32.06 -129.04
N VAL A 91 94.24 33.03 -129.02
CA VAL A 91 94.53 33.87 -127.85
C VAL A 91 93.29 34.68 -127.48
N ALA A 92 92.61 35.33 -128.42
CA ALA A 92 91.39 36.08 -128.17
C ALA A 92 90.29 35.20 -127.53
N ARG A 93 90.08 33.98 -128.05
CA ARG A 93 89.14 33.00 -127.48
C ARG A 93 89.54 32.56 -126.08
N LEU A 94 90.84 32.38 -125.81
CA LEU A 94 91.32 32.04 -124.47
C LEU A 94 91.13 33.21 -123.50
N THR A 95 91.35 34.46 -123.92
CA THR A 95 91.09 35.64 -123.10
C THR A 95 89.60 35.76 -122.76
N GLU A 96 88.71 35.53 -123.72
CA GLU A 96 87.27 35.54 -123.48
C GLU A 96 86.83 34.39 -122.55
N ALA A 97 87.36 33.18 -122.75
CA ALA A 97 87.10 32.05 -121.87
C ALA A 97 87.61 32.29 -120.45
N GLN A 98 88.76 32.96 -120.32
CA GLN A 98 89.33 33.35 -119.04
C GLN A 98 88.44 34.39 -118.33
N ALA A 99 87.96 35.42 -119.04
CA ALA A 99 87.03 36.40 -118.47
C ALA A 99 85.72 35.76 -117.99
N HIS A 100 85.15 34.82 -118.76
CA HIS A 100 83.96 34.06 -118.34
C HIS A 100 84.26 33.17 -117.12
N MET A 101 85.46 32.61 -117.03
CA MET A 101 85.86 31.82 -115.85
C MET A 101 85.97 32.70 -114.61
N GLU A 102 86.60 33.88 -114.73
CA GLU A 102 86.70 34.86 -113.65
C GLU A 102 85.31 35.29 -113.15
N GLU A 103 84.36 35.54 -114.06
CA GLU A 103 82.99 35.88 -113.68
C GLU A 103 82.28 34.73 -112.94
N ARG A 104 82.48 33.48 -113.39
CA ARG A 104 81.93 32.29 -112.72
C ARG A 104 82.54 32.09 -111.34
N VAL A 105 83.85 32.34 -111.19
CA VAL A 105 84.53 32.29 -109.90
C VAL A 105 83.94 33.35 -108.96
N GLY A 106 83.75 34.59 -109.42
CA GLY A 106 83.12 35.64 -108.61
C GLY A 106 81.69 35.27 -108.17
N ARG A 107 80.87 34.71 -109.07
CA ARG A 107 79.53 34.22 -108.72
C ARG A 107 79.56 33.06 -107.71
N LEU A 108 80.56 32.17 -107.80
CA LEU A 108 80.75 31.09 -106.83
C LEU A 108 81.18 31.64 -105.46
N GLU A 109 82.10 32.61 -105.42
CA GLU A 109 82.51 33.27 -104.18
C GLU A 109 81.33 33.93 -103.46
N GLU A 110 80.47 34.64 -104.20
CA GLU A 110 79.24 35.22 -103.62
C GLU A 110 78.26 34.15 -103.10
N ALA A 111 78.11 33.03 -103.82
CA ALA A 111 77.24 31.94 -103.38
C ALA A 111 77.79 31.27 -102.11
N VAL A 112 79.11 31.07 -102.03
CA VAL A 112 79.79 30.55 -100.84
C VAL A 112 79.62 31.52 -99.67
N ALA A 113 79.79 32.82 -99.89
CA ALA A 113 79.58 33.83 -98.84
C ALA A 113 78.14 33.78 -98.28
N ARG A 114 77.12 33.66 -99.16
CA ARG A 114 75.72 33.51 -98.75
C ARG A 114 75.46 32.21 -97.98
N LEU A 115 76.11 31.11 -98.36
CA LEU A 115 76.01 29.83 -97.65
C LEU A 115 76.63 29.92 -96.26
N ILE A 116 77.79 30.56 -96.12
CA ILE A 116 78.43 30.80 -94.81
C ILE A 116 77.49 31.61 -93.92
N GLU A 117 76.91 32.70 -94.43
CA GLU A 117 75.98 33.53 -93.65
C GLU A 117 74.71 32.76 -93.24
N ALA A 118 74.13 31.97 -94.15
CA ALA A 118 72.99 31.12 -93.85
C ALA A 118 73.33 30.04 -92.81
N GLN A 119 74.53 29.48 -92.86
CA GLN A 119 75.03 28.52 -91.90
C GLN A 119 75.18 29.15 -90.50
N THR A 120 75.78 30.35 -90.40
CA THR A 120 75.89 31.07 -89.11
C THR A 120 74.51 31.37 -88.51
N ARG A 121 73.54 31.81 -89.32
CA ARG A 121 72.16 32.03 -88.84
C ARG A 121 71.48 30.73 -88.39
N MET A 122 71.80 29.60 -89.02
CA MET A 122 71.29 28.29 -88.61
C MET A 122 71.87 27.89 -87.26
N GLU A 123 73.18 28.04 -87.08
CA GLU A 123 73.89 27.75 -85.82
C GLU A 123 73.31 28.58 -84.66
N GLU A 124 73.06 29.87 -84.87
CA GLU A 124 72.39 30.71 -83.87
C GLU A 124 70.96 30.24 -83.54
N ARG A 125 70.20 29.78 -84.53
CA ARG A 125 68.84 29.24 -84.32
C ARG A 125 68.88 27.95 -83.52
N VAL A 126 69.85 27.08 -83.80
CA VAL A 126 70.06 25.84 -83.05
C VAL A 126 70.42 26.16 -81.61
N GLY A 127 71.37 27.07 -81.37
CA GLY A 127 71.72 27.49 -80.00
C GLY A 127 70.53 28.08 -79.23
N ARG A 128 69.68 28.89 -79.87
CA ARG A 128 68.43 29.39 -79.24
C ARG A 128 67.42 28.29 -78.95
N LEU A 129 67.36 27.24 -79.77
CA LEU A 129 66.49 26.08 -79.52
C LEU A 129 67.02 25.27 -78.34
N GLU A 130 68.33 25.04 -78.29
CA GLU A 130 69.01 24.35 -77.19
C GLU A 130 68.76 25.03 -75.83
N GLU A 131 68.90 26.36 -75.77
CA GLU A 131 68.57 27.13 -74.55
C GLU A 131 67.09 26.97 -74.16
N ARG A 132 66.17 26.97 -75.12
CA ARG A 132 64.74 26.80 -74.85
C ARG A 132 64.42 25.40 -74.34
N THR A 133 65.04 24.37 -74.93
CA THR A 133 64.90 23.00 -74.44
C THR A 133 65.45 22.86 -73.03
N ALA A 134 66.61 23.44 -72.72
CA ALA A 134 67.17 23.39 -71.36
C ALA A 134 66.23 24.06 -70.33
N ARG A 135 65.64 25.21 -70.67
CA ARG A 135 64.65 25.89 -69.80
C ARG A 135 63.37 25.07 -69.64
N LEU A 136 62.92 24.37 -70.68
CA LEU A 136 61.76 23.49 -70.62
C LEU A 136 62.04 22.28 -69.72
N GLU A 137 63.21 21.67 -69.82
CA GLU A 137 63.64 20.57 -68.96
C GLU A 137 63.68 21.00 -67.49
N GLU A 138 64.21 22.19 -67.19
CA GLU A 138 64.22 22.74 -65.84
C GLU A 138 62.80 22.99 -65.30
N ALA A 139 61.92 23.58 -66.12
CA ALA A 139 60.52 23.81 -65.74
C ALA A 139 59.77 22.50 -65.48
N VAL A 140 59.99 21.48 -66.32
CA VAL A 140 59.41 20.14 -66.12
C VAL A 140 59.95 19.51 -64.84
N ALA A 141 61.24 19.62 -64.55
CA ALA A 141 61.81 19.11 -63.30
C ALA A 141 61.20 19.79 -62.06
N GLN A 142 60.97 21.11 -62.11
CA GLN A 142 60.29 21.85 -61.05
C GLN A 142 58.84 21.40 -60.87
N LEU A 143 58.11 21.17 -61.97
CA LEU A 143 56.74 20.66 -61.92
C LEU A 143 56.67 19.26 -61.31
N VAL A 144 57.59 18.36 -61.66
CA VAL A 144 57.68 17.03 -61.05
C VAL A 144 57.91 17.14 -59.54
N GLN A 145 58.85 17.99 -59.09
CA GLN A 145 59.08 18.20 -57.65
C GLN A 145 57.86 18.79 -56.94
N ALA A 146 57.16 19.75 -57.58
CA ALA A 146 55.94 20.33 -57.03
C ALA A 146 54.83 19.28 -56.91
N GLN A 147 54.70 18.39 -57.89
CA GLN A 147 53.75 17.29 -57.87
C GLN A 147 54.06 16.30 -56.74
N THR A 148 55.32 15.87 -56.59
CA THR A 148 55.72 14.97 -55.48
C THR A 148 55.41 15.60 -54.11
N ARG A 149 55.70 16.89 -53.92
CA ARG A 149 55.35 17.60 -52.68
C ARG A 149 53.83 17.68 -52.45
N MET A 150 53.05 17.79 -53.51
CA MET A 150 51.59 17.79 -53.43
C MET A 150 51.08 16.41 -52.99
N GLU A 151 51.60 15.33 -53.59
CA GLU A 151 51.27 13.96 -53.23
C GLU A 151 51.59 13.67 -51.75
N GLU A 152 52.76 14.11 -51.26
CA GLU A 152 53.12 14.01 -49.84
C GLU A 152 52.17 14.82 -48.92
N ARG A 153 51.68 15.98 -49.37
CA ARG A 153 50.71 16.77 -48.61
C ARG A 153 49.34 16.10 -48.57
N VAL A 154 48.91 15.50 -49.68
CA VAL A 154 47.66 14.74 -49.76
C VAL A 154 47.73 13.52 -48.83
N GLY A 155 48.81 12.75 -48.88
CA GLY A 155 49.00 11.60 -47.97
C GLY A 155 48.94 11.99 -46.49
N ARG A 156 49.61 13.09 -46.10
CA ARG A 156 49.50 13.62 -44.71
C ARG A 156 48.08 14.06 -44.34
N LEU A 157 47.32 14.59 -45.29
CA LEU A 157 45.93 14.98 -45.09
C LEU A 157 45.04 13.74 -44.90
N GLU A 158 45.26 12.69 -45.69
CA GLU A 158 44.56 11.42 -45.54
C GLU A 158 44.82 10.78 -44.17
N GLU A 159 46.07 10.75 -43.71
CA GLU A 159 46.43 10.28 -42.37
C GLU A 159 45.76 11.12 -41.26
N ALA A 160 45.77 12.45 -41.39
CA ALA A 160 45.11 13.33 -40.43
C ALA A 160 43.59 13.10 -40.37
N VAL A 161 42.95 12.89 -41.53
CA VAL A 161 41.52 12.57 -41.62
C VAL A 161 41.24 11.20 -40.97
N ALA A 162 42.07 10.19 -41.22
CA ALA A 162 41.93 8.88 -40.57
C ALA A 162 42.02 8.99 -39.04
N HIS A 163 42.98 9.76 -38.52
CA HIS A 163 43.10 10.02 -37.09
C HIS A 163 41.89 10.76 -36.50
N LEU A 164 41.30 11.71 -37.25
CA LEU A 164 40.08 12.40 -36.83
C LEU A 164 38.88 11.44 -36.76
N ILE A 165 38.74 10.53 -37.74
CA ILE A 165 37.68 9.50 -37.74
C ILE A 165 37.84 8.59 -36.51
N GLU A 166 39.05 8.12 -36.22
CA GLU A 166 39.29 7.30 -35.01
C GLU A 166 39.02 8.07 -33.71
N ALA A 167 39.42 9.35 -33.64
CA ALA A 167 39.16 10.19 -32.49
C ALA A 167 37.66 10.42 -32.28
N GLN A 168 36.90 10.61 -33.36
CA GLN A 168 35.45 10.73 -33.33
C GLN A 168 34.79 9.44 -32.84
N ALA A 169 35.18 8.27 -33.37
CA ALA A 169 34.66 6.98 -32.93
C ALA A 169 34.92 6.73 -31.42
N ARG A 170 36.12 7.07 -30.92
CA ARG A 170 36.43 7.00 -29.49
C ARG A 170 35.59 7.96 -28.65
N MET A 171 35.22 9.13 -29.19
CA MET A 171 34.36 10.07 -28.50
C MET A 171 32.92 9.53 -28.42
N GLU A 172 32.39 9.00 -29.52
CA GLU A 172 31.06 8.39 -29.57
C GLU A 172 30.96 7.24 -28.55
N GLU A 173 31.97 6.37 -28.47
CA GLU A 173 32.02 5.30 -27.47
C GLU A 173 32.05 5.83 -26.02
N ARG A 174 32.80 6.93 -25.77
CA ARG A 174 32.81 7.59 -24.45
C ARG A 174 31.45 8.19 -24.09
N VAL A 175 30.76 8.78 -25.05
CA VAL A 175 29.41 9.34 -24.85
C VAL A 175 28.43 8.21 -24.53
N GLY A 176 28.43 7.11 -25.28
CA GLY A 176 27.57 5.96 -24.98
C GLY A 176 27.80 5.38 -23.58
N ARG A 177 29.08 5.25 -23.15
CA ARG A 177 29.40 4.84 -21.77
C ARG A 177 28.91 5.83 -20.70
N LEU A 178 28.86 7.13 -21.01
CA LEU A 178 28.33 8.13 -20.08
C LEU A 178 26.81 8.02 -19.98
N GLU A 179 26.12 7.84 -21.09
CA GLU A 179 24.66 7.63 -21.13
C GLU A 179 24.26 6.40 -20.30
N GLU A 180 24.96 5.27 -20.45
CA GLU A 180 24.73 4.08 -19.61
C GLU A 180 24.97 4.31 -18.12
N ARG A 181 25.92 5.17 -17.76
CA ARG A 181 26.19 5.52 -16.36
C ARG A 181 25.10 6.44 -15.81
N VAL A 182 24.61 7.38 -16.61
CA VAL A 182 23.48 8.24 -16.24
C VAL A 182 22.22 7.41 -16.01
N GLY A 183 21.88 6.49 -16.92
CA GLY A 183 20.73 5.59 -16.75
C GLY A 183 20.80 4.76 -15.46
N ARG A 184 21.96 4.17 -15.15
CA ARG A 184 22.17 3.47 -13.86
C ARG A 184 22.01 4.36 -12.64
N LEU A 185 22.38 5.63 -12.74
CA LEU A 185 22.24 6.60 -11.67
C LEU A 185 20.77 6.97 -11.45
N GLU A 186 20.00 7.13 -12.53
CA GLU A 186 18.56 7.37 -12.49
C GLU A 186 17.82 6.21 -11.82
N GLU A 187 18.14 4.96 -12.17
CA GLU A 187 17.59 3.77 -11.51
C GLU A 187 17.93 3.72 -10.01
N ALA A 188 19.19 4.01 -9.64
CA ALA A 188 19.60 4.05 -8.24
C ALA A 188 18.86 5.13 -7.44
N VAL A 189 18.64 6.32 -8.04
CA VAL A 189 17.87 7.41 -7.42
C VAL A 189 16.40 6.99 -7.25
N ALA A 190 15.79 6.34 -8.25
CA ALA A 190 14.42 5.83 -8.14
C ALA A 190 14.29 4.83 -6.98
N HIS A 191 15.23 3.89 -6.83
CA HIS A 191 15.25 2.96 -5.71
C HIS A 191 15.42 3.64 -4.35
N LEU A 192 16.22 4.70 -4.25
CA LEU A 192 16.36 5.49 -3.03
C LEU A 192 15.07 6.20 -2.66
N ILE A 193 14.36 6.77 -3.64
CA ILE A 193 13.05 7.41 -3.42
C ILE A 193 12.04 6.38 -2.87
N GLU A 194 11.97 5.19 -3.47
CA GLU A 194 11.09 4.13 -2.97
C GLU A 194 11.47 3.66 -1.55
N ALA A 195 12.77 3.52 -1.28
CA ALA A 195 13.25 3.15 0.05
C ALA A 195 12.91 4.21 1.09
N GLN A 196 13.03 5.49 0.74
CA GLN A 196 12.64 6.60 1.60
C GLN A 196 11.13 6.59 1.88
N ALA A 197 10.28 6.42 0.86
CA ALA A 197 8.83 6.34 1.04
C ALA A 197 8.43 5.17 1.98
N ARG A 198 9.06 4.00 1.82
CA ARG A 198 8.86 2.86 2.74
C ARG A 198 9.30 3.17 4.17
N MET A 199 10.37 3.95 4.35
CA MET A 199 10.83 4.37 5.67
C MET A 199 9.83 5.32 6.32
N GLU A 200 9.35 6.32 5.58
CA GLU A 200 8.34 7.27 6.05
C GLU A 200 7.06 6.55 6.50
N GLU A 201 6.58 5.57 5.72
CA GLU A 201 5.42 4.75 6.11
C GLU A 201 5.69 3.92 7.39
N ARG A 202 6.91 3.38 7.56
CA ARG A 202 7.30 2.68 8.79
C ARG A 202 7.35 3.61 10.00
N VAL A 203 7.85 4.83 9.84
CA VAL A 203 7.88 5.85 10.90
C VAL A 203 6.45 6.21 11.30
N GLY A 204 5.56 6.49 10.34
CA GLY A 204 4.15 6.78 10.64
C GLY A 204 3.44 5.64 11.40
N ARG A 205 3.70 4.38 11.03
CA ARG A 205 3.18 3.21 11.78
C ARG A 205 3.73 3.12 13.21
N LEU A 206 4.99 3.51 13.43
CA LEU A 206 5.58 3.53 14.77
C LEU A 206 4.97 4.65 15.61
N GLU A 207 4.77 5.83 15.04
CA GLU A 207 4.08 6.94 15.70
C GLU A 207 2.68 6.56 16.14
N GLU A 208 1.89 5.91 15.26
CA GLU A 208 0.55 5.44 15.61
C GLU A 208 0.57 4.40 16.75
N ARG A 209 1.54 3.47 16.73
CA ARG A 209 1.72 2.50 17.82
C ARG A 209 2.10 3.17 19.13
N THR A 210 2.98 4.16 19.10
CA THR A 210 3.38 4.93 20.28
C THR A 210 2.17 5.65 20.86
N ALA A 211 1.35 6.32 20.04
CA ALA A 211 0.14 6.98 20.50
C ALA A 211 -0.86 6.01 21.17
N ARG A 212 -1.06 4.82 20.59
CA ARG A 212 -1.90 3.77 21.19
C ARG A 212 -1.34 3.25 22.52
N LEU A 213 -0.01 3.12 22.63
CA LEU A 213 0.65 2.73 23.88
C LEU A 213 0.48 3.80 24.96
N GLU A 214 0.62 5.09 24.60
CA GLU A 214 0.39 6.21 25.52
C GLU A 214 -1.05 6.21 26.04
N GLU A 215 -2.04 5.99 25.17
CA GLU A 215 -3.44 5.87 25.57
C GLU A 215 -3.67 4.67 26.51
N ALA A 216 -3.12 3.50 26.18
CA ALA A 216 -3.23 2.31 27.02
C ALA A 216 -2.59 2.51 28.40
N VAL A 217 -1.43 3.17 28.46
CA VAL A 217 -0.77 3.53 29.72
C VAL A 217 -1.64 4.50 30.52
N ALA A 218 -2.23 5.52 29.89
CA ALA A 218 -3.14 6.45 30.57
C ALA A 218 -4.37 5.73 31.15
N GLN A 219 -4.95 4.77 30.41
CA GLN A 219 -6.06 3.95 30.91
C GLN A 219 -5.65 3.08 32.09
N LEU A 220 -4.44 2.48 32.07
CA LEU A 220 -3.91 1.71 33.19
C LEU A 220 -3.72 2.57 34.44
N VAL A 221 -3.19 3.79 34.28
CA VAL A 221 -3.06 4.74 35.41
C VAL A 221 -4.43 5.05 36.01
N GLN A 222 -5.45 5.33 35.19
CA GLN A 222 -6.80 5.58 35.70
C GLN A 222 -7.40 4.35 36.40
N ALA A 223 -7.18 3.15 35.86
CA ALA A 223 -7.66 1.91 36.47
C ALA A 223 -6.96 1.66 37.82
N GLN A 224 -5.67 1.96 37.92
CA GLN A 224 -4.91 1.90 39.16
C GLN A 224 -5.46 2.87 40.20
N THR A 225 -5.68 4.14 39.85
CA THR A 225 -6.27 5.13 40.77
C THR A 225 -7.64 4.69 41.29
N ARG A 226 -8.51 4.16 40.41
CA ARG A 226 -9.82 3.61 40.84
C ARG A 226 -9.68 2.40 41.76
N MET A 227 -8.66 1.57 41.55
CA MET A 227 -8.39 0.44 42.44
C MET A 227 -7.94 0.93 43.81
N GLU A 228 -7.03 1.91 43.85
CA GLU A 228 -6.57 2.55 45.10
C GLU A 228 -7.76 3.14 45.88
N GLU A 229 -8.67 3.86 45.21
CA GLU A 229 -9.92 4.37 45.84
C GLU A 229 -10.83 3.24 46.36
N ARG A 230 -10.92 2.11 45.66
CA ARG A 230 -11.71 0.95 46.11
C ARG A 230 -11.08 0.28 47.32
N VAL A 231 -9.75 0.15 47.33
CA VAL A 231 -9.00 -0.38 48.47
C VAL A 231 -9.21 0.52 49.68
N GLY A 232 -9.08 1.84 49.54
CA GLY A 232 -9.35 2.78 50.63
C GLY A 232 -10.78 2.65 51.19
N ARG A 233 -11.80 2.53 50.33
CA ARG A 233 -13.18 2.28 50.78
C ARG A 233 -13.37 0.93 51.49
N LEU A 234 -12.66 -0.12 51.05
CA LEU A 234 -12.68 -1.42 51.73
C LEU A 234 -12.01 -1.34 53.09
N GLU A 235 -10.90 -0.62 53.21
CA GLU A 235 -10.23 -0.38 54.48
C GLU A 235 -11.18 0.34 55.47
N GLU A 236 -11.86 1.41 55.03
CA GLU A 236 -12.88 2.09 55.84
C GLU A 236 -14.03 1.17 56.25
N ALA A 237 -14.54 0.35 55.31
CA ALA A 237 -15.61 -0.60 55.61
C ALA A 237 -15.17 -1.67 56.63
N VAL A 238 -13.93 -2.16 56.54
CA VAL A 238 -13.36 -3.11 57.51
C VAL A 238 -13.24 -2.47 58.89
N VAL A 239 -12.81 -1.21 58.99
CA VAL A 239 -12.79 -0.45 60.24
C VAL A 239 -14.21 -0.37 60.82
N HIS A 240 -15.21 0.04 60.03
CA HIS A 240 -16.60 0.12 60.50
C HIS A 240 -17.17 -1.23 60.93
N LEU A 241 -16.88 -2.32 60.21
CA LEU A 241 -17.30 -3.67 60.60
C LEU A 241 -16.64 -4.11 61.91
N THR A 242 -15.36 -3.77 62.11
CA THR A 242 -14.64 -4.08 63.34
C THR A 242 -15.25 -3.36 64.54
N GLU A 243 -15.59 -2.07 64.38
CA GLU A 243 -16.29 -1.29 65.40
C GLU A 243 -17.70 -1.84 65.68
N ALA A 244 -18.46 -2.19 64.64
CA ALA A 244 -19.79 -2.78 64.78
C ALA A 244 -19.71 -4.14 65.50
N GLN A 245 -18.74 -4.99 65.13
CA GLN A 245 -18.51 -6.27 65.79
C GLN A 245 -18.18 -6.06 67.27
N ALA A 246 -17.30 -5.13 67.61
CA ALA A 246 -16.97 -4.80 69.00
C ALA A 246 -18.22 -4.38 69.81
N ARG A 247 -19.10 -3.56 69.23
CA ARG A 247 -20.39 -3.20 69.85
C ARG A 247 -21.29 -4.41 70.06
N THR A 248 -21.44 -5.27 69.04
CA THR A 248 -22.28 -6.47 69.17
C THR A 248 -21.74 -7.44 70.22
N GLU A 249 -20.41 -7.57 70.35
CA GLU A 249 -19.78 -8.37 71.41
C GLU A 249 -20.07 -7.78 72.80
N GLU A 250 -20.06 -6.45 72.94
CA GLU A 250 -20.42 -5.76 74.18
C GLU A 250 -21.90 -5.97 74.54
N GLU A 251 -22.81 -5.83 73.57
CA GLU A 251 -24.25 -6.09 73.74
C GLU A 251 -24.52 -7.56 74.12
N LEU A 252 -23.84 -8.51 73.47
CA LEU A 252 -23.92 -9.93 73.81
C LEU A 252 -23.44 -10.21 75.24
N ARG A 253 -22.35 -9.58 75.68
CA ARG A 253 -21.88 -9.67 77.08
C ARG A 253 -22.92 -9.11 78.06
N ALA A 254 -23.51 -7.96 77.74
CA ALA A 254 -24.57 -7.37 78.56
C ALA A 254 -25.82 -8.27 78.64
N LEU A 255 -26.25 -8.84 77.51
CA LEU A 255 -27.37 -9.78 77.45
C LEU A 255 -27.07 -11.06 78.25
N ALA A 256 -25.87 -11.62 78.12
CA ALA A 256 -25.45 -12.79 78.89
C ALA A 256 -25.47 -12.50 80.41
N ALA A 257 -25.03 -11.31 80.82
CA ALA A 257 -25.11 -10.87 82.22
C ALA A 257 -26.57 -10.75 82.70
N SER A 258 -27.45 -10.16 81.88
CA SER A 258 -28.88 -10.06 82.17
C SER A 258 -29.55 -11.44 82.27
N HIS A 259 -29.24 -12.37 81.36
CA HIS A 259 -29.72 -13.75 81.44
C HIS A 259 -29.23 -14.47 82.71
N ALA A 260 -27.96 -14.29 83.09
CA ALA A 260 -27.44 -14.85 84.33
C ALA A 260 -28.20 -14.30 85.56
N GLU A 261 -28.58 -13.03 85.55
CA GLU A 261 -29.42 -12.45 86.59
C GLU A 261 -30.86 -12.99 86.56
N ALA A 262 -31.44 -13.16 85.37
CA ALA A 262 -32.76 -13.77 85.20
C ALA A 262 -32.80 -15.21 85.72
N ILE A 263 -31.77 -16.02 85.46
CA ILE A 263 -31.64 -17.38 86.03
C ILE A 263 -31.63 -17.32 87.55
N LYS A 264 -30.84 -16.43 88.17
CA LYS A 264 -30.86 -16.24 89.64
C LYS A 264 -32.24 -15.85 90.18
N ARG A 265 -33.02 -15.07 89.42
CA ARG A 265 -34.41 -14.74 89.79
C ARG A 265 -35.34 -15.94 89.68
N LEU A 266 -35.18 -16.77 88.65
CA LEU A 266 -35.93 -18.02 88.51
C LEU A 266 -35.63 -18.98 89.65
N ASP A 267 -34.37 -19.15 90.05
CA ASP A 267 -33.99 -19.98 91.21
C ASP A 267 -34.67 -19.51 92.50
N ARG A 268 -34.73 -18.18 92.72
CA ARG A 268 -35.47 -17.60 93.86
C ARG A 268 -36.97 -17.88 93.79
N LEU A 269 -37.57 -17.77 92.60
CA LEU A 269 -38.99 -18.06 92.42
C LEU A 269 -39.27 -19.55 92.67
N GLU A 270 -38.41 -20.45 92.23
CA GLU A 270 -38.53 -21.88 92.51
C GLU A 270 -38.53 -22.16 94.02
N GLN A 271 -37.62 -21.50 94.77
CA GLN A 271 -37.60 -21.59 96.24
C GLN A 271 -38.89 -21.07 96.89
N ILE A 272 -39.44 -19.95 96.40
CA ILE A 272 -40.72 -19.40 96.89
C ILE A 272 -41.87 -20.38 96.60
N VAL A 273 -41.94 -20.93 95.39
CA VAL A 273 -42.98 -21.90 95.00
C VAL A 273 -42.91 -23.13 95.90
N ALA A 274 -41.72 -23.67 96.16
CA ALA A 274 -41.54 -24.79 97.08
C ALA A 274 -42.09 -24.47 98.49
N GLN A 275 -41.85 -23.25 98.97
CA GLN A 275 -42.37 -22.81 100.27
C GLN A 275 -43.91 -22.66 100.27
N VAL A 276 -44.49 -22.15 99.19
CA VAL A 276 -45.96 -22.08 99.04
C VAL A 276 -46.59 -23.47 99.08
N VAL A 277 -46.01 -24.45 98.37
CA VAL A 277 -46.49 -25.84 98.37
C VAL A 277 -46.51 -26.41 99.79
N GLU A 278 -45.45 -26.18 100.58
CA GLU A 278 -45.39 -26.65 101.97
C GLU A 278 -46.47 -25.99 102.84
N THR A 279 -46.70 -24.68 102.69
CA THR A 279 -47.76 -23.99 103.44
C THR A 279 -49.17 -24.46 103.06
N GLN A 280 -49.43 -24.77 101.79
CA GLN A 280 -50.72 -25.31 101.37
C GLN A 280 -51.01 -26.68 101.99
N LYS A 281 -49.99 -27.53 102.14
CA LYS A 281 -50.12 -28.83 102.80
C LYS A 281 -50.55 -28.68 104.27
N GLN A 282 -49.99 -27.72 104.99
CA GLN A 282 -50.36 -27.42 106.38
C GLN A 282 -51.83 -26.98 106.51
N ILE A 283 -52.29 -26.09 105.63
CA ILE A 283 -53.69 -25.64 105.62
C ILE A 283 -54.67 -26.80 105.36
N LEU A 284 -54.30 -27.73 104.47
CA LEU A 284 -55.15 -28.88 104.14
C LEU A 284 -55.37 -29.78 105.36
N ASP A 285 -54.33 -30.03 106.15
CA ASP A 285 -54.42 -30.85 107.37
C ASP A 285 -55.34 -30.22 108.42
N GLU A 286 -55.29 -28.90 108.60
CA GLU A 286 -56.22 -28.17 109.48
C GLU A 286 -57.68 -28.28 109.00
N HIS A 287 -57.90 -28.22 107.69
CA HIS A 287 -59.24 -28.33 107.10
C HIS A 287 -59.89 -29.71 107.37
N VAL A 288 -59.10 -30.79 107.33
CA VAL A 288 -59.56 -32.15 107.66
C VAL A 288 -59.95 -32.27 109.13
N HIS A 289 -59.23 -31.60 110.03
CA HIS A 289 -59.56 -31.59 111.45
C HIS A 289 -60.90 -30.90 111.73
N MET A 290 -61.14 -29.74 111.11
CA MET A 290 -62.38 -28.96 111.27
C MET A 290 -63.64 -29.72 110.81
N GLN A 291 -63.56 -30.51 109.73
CA GLN A 291 -64.70 -31.34 109.28
C GLN A 291 -65.09 -32.42 110.30
N ARG A 292 -64.16 -32.89 111.14
CA ARG A 292 -64.42 -33.93 112.13
C ARG A 292 -65.26 -33.39 113.31
N VAL A 293 -65.03 -32.13 113.69
CA VAL A 293 -65.75 -31.44 114.78
C VAL A 293 -67.20 -31.12 114.39
N LEU A 294 -67.47 -30.76 113.12
CA LEU A 294 -68.82 -30.44 112.64
C LEU A 294 -69.78 -31.65 112.63
N ARG A 295 -69.29 -32.89 112.47
CA ARG A 295 -70.15 -34.10 112.50
C ARG A 295 -70.69 -34.43 113.90
N GLN A 296 -69.96 -34.10 114.97
CA GLN A 296 -70.39 -34.40 116.35
C GLN A 296 -71.54 -33.51 116.82
N LEU A 297 -71.63 -32.27 116.35
CA LEU A 297 -72.72 -31.33 116.68
C LEU A 297 -74.07 -31.71 116.04
N ALA A 298 -74.06 -32.28 114.83
CA ALA A 298 -75.28 -32.66 114.13
C ALA A 298 -76.04 -33.82 114.81
N GLN A 299 -75.33 -34.68 115.55
CA GLN A 299 -75.93 -35.85 116.21
C GLN A 299 -76.65 -35.51 117.53
N GLN A 300 -76.33 -34.37 118.16
CA GLN A 300 -76.94 -33.96 119.43
C GLN A 300 -78.25 -33.15 119.26
N LEU A 301 -78.48 -32.54 118.09
CA LEU A 301 -79.71 -31.77 117.82
C LEU A 301 -80.90 -32.63 117.37
N GLY A 302 -80.68 -33.85 116.87
CA GLY A 302 -81.76 -34.76 116.45
C GLY A 302 -82.61 -35.29 117.61
N ALA A 303 -82.03 -35.48 118.79
CA ALA A 303 -82.71 -36.11 119.93
C ALA A 303 -83.70 -35.19 120.68
N ILE A 304 -83.73 -33.88 120.40
CA ILE A 304 -84.59 -32.89 121.09
C ILE A 304 -85.91 -32.64 120.34
N SER A 305 -85.98 -32.95 119.03
CA SER A 305 -87.14 -32.62 118.20
C SER A 305 -88.31 -33.63 118.31
N GLU A 306 -88.05 -34.86 118.75
CA GLU A 306 -89.07 -35.93 118.79
C GLU A 306 -89.96 -35.83 120.04
N THR A 307 -89.42 -35.37 121.17
CA THR A 307 -90.12 -35.32 122.46
C THR A 307 -91.21 -34.23 122.52
N LEU A 308 -91.05 -33.13 121.78
CA LEU A 308 -92.02 -32.01 121.77
C LEU A 308 -93.28 -32.27 120.92
N GLY A 309 -93.26 -33.30 120.06
CA GLY A 309 -94.42 -33.67 119.23
C GLY A 309 -95.49 -34.44 120.00
N ALA A 310 -95.09 -35.37 120.87
CA ALA A 310 -95.99 -36.22 121.64
C ALA A 310 -96.87 -35.44 122.62
N ASP A 311 -96.31 -34.47 123.35
CA ASP A 311 -97.03 -33.66 124.35
C ASP A 311 -98.21 -32.84 123.75
N LEU A 312 -98.14 -32.50 122.46
CA LEU A 312 -99.19 -31.71 121.82
C LEU A 312 -100.42 -32.54 121.45
N GLU A 313 -100.22 -33.79 121.04
CA GLU A 313 -101.31 -34.71 120.70
C GLU A 313 -102.12 -35.10 121.93
N ASP A 314 -101.45 -35.35 123.06
CA ASP A 314 -102.11 -35.64 124.33
C ASP A 314 -103.03 -34.50 124.79
N MET A 315 -102.60 -33.24 124.60
CA MET A 315 -103.47 -32.08 124.86
C MET A 315 -104.68 -32.03 123.92
N ALA A 316 -104.53 -32.47 122.67
CA ALA A 316 -105.60 -32.43 121.68
C ALA A 316 -106.78 -33.32 122.07
N TYR A 317 -106.51 -34.55 122.55
CA TYR A 317 -107.55 -35.49 122.96
C TYR A 317 -108.42 -34.94 124.09
N ILE A 318 -107.81 -34.26 125.06
CA ILE A 318 -108.49 -33.71 126.23
C ILE A 318 -109.31 -32.49 125.82
N VAL A 319 -108.70 -31.54 125.11
CA VAL A 319 -109.34 -30.25 124.80
C VAL A 319 -110.48 -30.41 123.80
N LEU A 320 -110.31 -31.24 122.75
CA LEU A 320 -111.36 -31.41 121.74
C LEU A 320 -112.64 -32.00 122.31
N ARG A 321 -112.52 -32.95 123.25
CA ARG A 321 -113.67 -33.59 123.88
C ARG A 321 -114.49 -32.60 124.71
N ASP A 322 -113.83 -31.72 125.46
CA ASP A 322 -114.50 -30.65 126.22
C ASP A 322 -115.17 -29.62 125.31
N VAL A 323 -114.44 -29.16 124.29
CA VAL A 323 -114.93 -28.13 123.36
C VAL A 323 -116.15 -28.61 122.56
N LEU A 324 -116.11 -29.81 121.99
CA LEU A 324 -117.22 -30.33 121.20
C LEU A 324 -118.48 -30.61 122.05
N LYS A 325 -118.29 -31.05 123.30
CA LYS A 325 -119.41 -31.21 124.24
C LYS A 325 -120.03 -29.86 124.63
N ARG A 326 -119.21 -28.84 124.90
CA ARG A 326 -119.67 -27.51 125.30
C ARG A 326 -120.35 -26.76 124.16
N GLU A 327 -119.75 -26.75 122.97
CA GLU A 327 -120.21 -25.91 121.85
C GLU A 327 -121.30 -26.59 121.01
N LEU A 328 -121.25 -27.92 120.85
CA LEU A 328 -122.16 -28.66 119.97
C LEU A 328 -123.12 -29.60 120.74
N GLY A 329 -122.89 -29.80 122.04
CA GLY A 329 -123.71 -30.69 122.87
C GLY A 329 -123.48 -32.18 122.59
N TRP A 330 -122.40 -32.53 121.89
CA TRP A 330 -122.12 -33.91 121.49
C TRP A 330 -121.46 -34.71 122.60
N ASP A 331 -121.81 -35.98 122.71
CA ASP A 331 -121.09 -36.92 123.57
C ASP A 331 -119.98 -37.58 122.74
N VAL A 332 -118.74 -37.19 123.04
CA VAL A 332 -117.55 -37.58 122.30
C VAL A 332 -116.84 -38.72 123.04
N GLU A 333 -116.71 -39.86 122.34
CA GLU A 333 -115.92 -41.02 122.77
C GLU A 333 -114.41 -40.65 122.86
N PRO A 334 -113.58 -41.43 123.57
CA PRO A 334 -112.13 -41.16 123.65
C PRO A 334 -111.49 -41.01 122.26
N LEU A 335 -110.70 -39.94 122.10
CA LEU A 335 -109.93 -39.68 120.88
C LEU A 335 -108.54 -40.32 121.02
N GLU A 336 -108.02 -40.88 119.93
CA GLU A 336 -106.71 -41.54 119.88
C GLU A 336 -105.98 -41.26 118.56
N ARG A 337 -104.65 -41.39 118.57
CA ARG A 337 -103.84 -41.49 117.35
C ARG A 337 -103.88 -42.92 116.85
N THR A 338 -104.19 -43.07 115.56
CA THR A 338 -104.42 -44.39 114.97
C THR A 338 -103.84 -44.43 113.57
N TRP A 339 -103.46 -45.64 113.13
CA TRP A 339 -103.08 -45.90 111.75
C TRP A 339 -104.25 -46.57 111.06
N LYS A 340 -104.78 -45.92 110.02
CA LYS A 340 -105.87 -46.49 109.21
C LYS A 340 -105.34 -46.82 107.83
N LYS A 341 -105.71 -48.00 107.35
CA LYS A 341 -105.40 -48.43 105.99
C LYS A 341 -106.59 -48.08 105.09
N TRP A 342 -106.38 -47.20 104.11
CA TRP A 342 -107.36 -46.81 103.09
C TRP A 342 -106.81 -47.21 101.71
N ASP A 343 -107.53 -47.98 100.90
CA ASP A 343 -107.15 -48.34 99.51
C ASP A 343 -105.65 -48.66 99.28
N ASP A 344 -105.06 -49.47 100.18
CA ASP A 344 -103.64 -49.88 100.22
C ASP A 344 -102.57 -48.91 100.76
N GLU A 345 -102.95 -47.70 101.19
CA GLU A 345 -102.05 -46.80 101.92
C GLU A 345 -102.34 -46.82 103.43
N VAL A 346 -101.29 -46.96 104.25
CA VAL A 346 -101.40 -46.83 105.71
C VAL A 346 -101.15 -45.37 106.06
N GLU A 347 -102.20 -44.68 106.52
CA GLU A 347 -102.12 -43.29 106.93
C GLU A 347 -102.27 -43.15 108.43
N GLU A 348 -101.42 -42.33 109.00
CA GLU A 348 -101.49 -41.93 110.39
C GLU A 348 -102.49 -40.79 110.57
N ILE A 349 -103.40 -40.96 111.52
CA ILE A 349 -104.35 -39.94 111.90
C ILE A 349 -104.03 -39.55 113.34
N ASN A 350 -103.63 -38.29 113.53
CA ASN A 350 -103.20 -37.80 114.84
C ASN A 350 -104.35 -37.74 115.86
N ILE A 351 -105.59 -37.51 115.40
CA ILE A 351 -106.77 -37.46 116.27
C ILE A 351 -107.92 -38.19 115.58
N PHE A 352 -108.43 -39.24 116.21
CA PHE A 352 -109.51 -40.03 115.64
C PHE A 352 -110.47 -40.52 116.72
N GLY A 353 -111.78 -40.46 116.48
CA GLY A 353 -112.78 -41.05 117.37
C GLY A 353 -114.23 -40.78 116.93
N ARG A 354 -115.20 -41.16 117.78
CA ARG A 354 -116.63 -41.03 117.47
C ARG A 354 -117.33 -40.04 118.38
N ALA A 355 -118.37 -39.42 117.88
CA ALA A 355 -119.28 -38.56 118.62
C ALA A 355 -120.73 -38.89 118.27
N ARG A 356 -121.63 -38.66 119.23
CA ARG A 356 -123.08 -38.80 119.06
C ARG A 356 -123.78 -37.51 119.44
N ASP A 357 -124.74 -37.09 118.62
CA ASP A 357 -125.59 -35.94 118.91
C ASP A 357 -126.86 -36.42 119.64
N PRO A 358 -127.08 -36.05 120.93
CA PRO A 358 -128.28 -36.46 121.67
C PRO A 358 -129.59 -36.04 121.01
N LYS A 359 -129.58 -35.01 120.14
CA LYS A 359 -130.76 -34.53 119.41
C LYS A 359 -131.06 -35.37 118.15
N ARG A 360 -130.09 -36.14 117.66
CA ARG A 360 -130.20 -37.03 116.49
C ARG A 360 -129.57 -38.39 116.83
N PRO A 361 -130.27 -39.24 117.61
CA PRO A 361 -129.68 -40.46 118.15
C PRO A 361 -129.31 -41.53 117.10
N GLU A 362 -129.84 -41.43 115.88
CA GLU A 362 -129.57 -42.42 114.82
C GLU A 362 -128.36 -42.09 113.91
N GLY A 363 -127.70 -40.95 114.09
CA GLY A 363 -126.50 -40.57 113.31
C GLY A 363 -125.19 -40.72 114.08
N VAL A 364 -124.17 -41.35 113.47
CA VAL A 364 -122.78 -41.42 114.00
C VAL A 364 -121.93 -40.31 113.38
N ILE A 365 -121.16 -39.60 114.22
CA ILE A 365 -120.21 -38.57 113.78
C ILE A 365 -118.78 -39.07 114.03
N TRP A 366 -117.90 -39.01 113.04
CA TRP A 366 -116.48 -39.37 113.14
C TRP A 366 -115.62 -38.12 113.26
N ILE A 367 -114.93 -37.95 114.38
CA ILE A 367 -113.95 -36.87 114.55
C ILE A 367 -112.63 -37.35 113.95
N VAL A 368 -112.13 -36.60 112.98
CA VAL A 368 -110.84 -36.84 112.33
C VAL A 368 -110.04 -35.56 112.45
N GLY A 369 -108.80 -35.62 112.91
CA GLY A 369 -108.03 -34.43 113.17
C GLY A 369 -106.53 -34.55 113.08
N GLU A 370 -105.90 -33.40 112.91
CA GLU A 370 -104.46 -33.20 112.75
C GLU A 370 -103.93 -32.31 113.88
N ALA A 371 -102.88 -32.74 114.59
CA ALA A 371 -102.26 -31.97 115.67
C ALA A 371 -100.86 -31.45 115.28
N LYS A 372 -100.68 -30.12 115.21
CA LYS A 372 -99.37 -29.50 114.91
C LYS A 372 -99.11 -28.26 115.75
N TYR A 373 -97.86 -28.08 116.22
CA TYR A 373 -97.52 -26.97 117.14
C TYR A 373 -97.69 -25.62 116.45
N ASN A 374 -97.18 -25.53 115.22
CA ASN A 374 -97.40 -24.45 114.27
C ASN A 374 -98.03 -25.05 113.01
N LEU A 375 -99.34 -24.93 112.88
CA LEU A 375 -100.06 -25.46 111.72
C LEU A 375 -99.77 -24.59 110.50
N THR A 376 -99.36 -25.22 109.39
CA THR A 376 -99.07 -24.56 108.12
C THR A 376 -100.13 -24.84 107.06
N VAL A 377 -100.21 -23.99 106.03
CA VAL A 377 -101.16 -24.18 104.90
C VAL A 377 -100.95 -25.55 104.24
N ARG A 378 -99.69 -25.96 104.05
CA ARG A 378 -99.34 -27.25 103.44
C ARG A 378 -99.85 -28.43 104.26
N GLU A 379 -99.76 -28.36 105.59
CA GLU A 379 -100.27 -29.42 106.47
C GLU A 379 -101.81 -29.47 106.43
N VAL A 380 -102.48 -28.32 106.38
CA VAL A 380 -103.95 -28.26 106.21
C VAL A 380 -104.38 -28.88 104.88
N GLU A 381 -103.64 -28.64 103.80
CA GLU A 381 -103.93 -29.24 102.48
C GLU A 381 -103.67 -30.75 102.46
N GLN A 382 -102.62 -31.22 103.14
CA GLN A 382 -102.38 -32.66 103.31
C GLN A 382 -103.49 -33.30 104.14
N PHE A 383 -103.90 -32.65 105.23
CA PHE A 383 -105.02 -33.09 106.04
C PHE A 383 -106.33 -33.11 105.26
N ALA A 384 -106.55 -32.17 104.34
CA ALA A 384 -107.74 -32.17 103.49
C ALA A 384 -107.86 -33.45 102.64
N LYS A 385 -106.75 -33.94 102.09
CA LYS A 385 -106.72 -35.22 101.34
C LYS A 385 -107.03 -36.42 102.24
N LEU A 386 -106.52 -36.40 103.47
CA LEU A 386 -106.83 -37.41 104.48
C LEU A 386 -108.32 -37.39 104.85
N VAL A 387 -108.92 -36.21 105.04
CA VAL A 387 -110.36 -36.05 105.32
C VAL A 387 -111.22 -36.53 104.16
N GLU A 388 -110.85 -36.26 102.91
CA GLU A 388 -111.56 -36.78 101.74
C GLU A 388 -111.55 -38.31 101.69
N ARG A 389 -110.40 -38.93 102.01
CA ARG A 389 -110.30 -40.40 102.11
C ARG A 389 -111.14 -40.93 103.26
N ALA A 390 -111.11 -40.29 104.42
CA ALA A 390 -111.94 -40.65 105.57
C ALA A 390 -113.44 -40.58 105.23
N ARG A 391 -113.89 -39.53 104.53
CA ARG A 391 -115.29 -39.37 104.08
C ARG A 391 -115.76 -40.46 103.11
N LYS A 392 -114.87 -41.05 102.32
CA LYS A 392 -115.21 -42.15 101.39
C LYS A 392 -115.37 -43.50 102.10
N HIS A 393 -114.66 -43.70 103.21
CA HIS A 393 -114.54 -45.01 103.85
C HIS A 393 -115.26 -45.14 105.19
N LEU A 394 -115.67 -44.01 105.80
CA LEU A 394 -116.41 -44.00 107.05
C LEU A 394 -117.89 -43.79 106.79
N GLU A 395 -118.71 -44.73 107.25
CA GLU A 395 -120.16 -44.59 107.29
C GLU A 395 -120.55 -43.67 108.45
N GLY A 396 -121.08 -42.49 108.12
CA GLY A 396 -121.46 -41.45 109.08
C GLY A 396 -121.02 -40.05 108.65
N GLU A 397 -121.28 -39.06 109.49
CA GLU A 397 -120.81 -37.68 109.25
C GLU A 397 -119.36 -37.54 109.69
N VAL A 398 -118.43 -37.18 108.79
CA VAL A 398 -117.04 -36.90 109.19
C VAL A 398 -116.91 -35.43 109.58
N PHE A 399 -116.47 -35.22 110.82
CA PHE A 399 -116.15 -33.93 111.43
C PHE A 399 -114.62 -33.71 111.43
N PRO A 400 -114.10 -32.96 110.44
CA PRO A 400 -112.67 -32.66 110.36
C PRO A 400 -112.27 -31.51 111.29
N VAL A 401 -111.23 -31.74 112.09
CA VAL A 401 -110.73 -30.76 113.06
C VAL A 401 -109.21 -30.65 113.06
N CYS A 402 -108.69 -29.44 112.87
CA CYS A 402 -107.28 -29.16 113.06
C CYS A 402 -107.04 -28.69 114.49
N PHE A 403 -106.03 -29.24 115.17
CA PHE A 403 -105.61 -28.85 116.51
C PHE A 403 -104.22 -28.22 116.48
N CYS A 404 -104.07 -27.01 117.03
CA CYS A 404 -102.76 -26.36 117.06
C CYS A 404 -102.58 -25.41 118.22
N ARG A 405 -101.32 -25.05 118.53
CA ARG A 405 -101.05 -23.93 119.46
C ARG A 405 -101.06 -22.58 118.73
N ARG A 406 -100.54 -22.54 117.50
CA ARG A 406 -100.52 -21.34 116.66
C ARG A 406 -100.86 -21.72 115.24
N ALA A 407 -101.75 -20.95 114.64
CA ALA A 407 -101.95 -20.90 113.19
C ALA A 407 -101.84 -19.44 112.77
N ARG A 408 -101.26 -19.19 111.58
CA ARG A 408 -101.24 -17.85 110.99
C ARG A 408 -102.61 -17.53 110.39
N PRO A 409 -102.99 -16.25 110.22
CA PRO A 409 -104.29 -15.88 109.64
C PRO A 409 -104.62 -16.59 108.33
N GLU A 410 -103.63 -16.73 107.44
CA GLU A 410 -103.75 -17.45 106.16
C GLU A 410 -104.16 -18.94 106.34
N VAL A 411 -103.72 -19.56 107.42
CA VAL A 411 -104.06 -20.96 107.75
C VAL A 411 -105.47 -21.04 108.32
N GLU A 412 -105.88 -20.08 109.17
CA GLU A 412 -107.26 -20.01 109.66
C GLU A 412 -108.27 -19.81 108.52
N GLU A 413 -107.94 -18.94 107.57
CA GLU A 413 -108.73 -18.74 106.35
C GLU A 413 -108.83 -20.04 105.56
N ARG A 414 -107.71 -20.74 105.35
CA ARG A 414 -107.73 -22.00 104.60
C ARG A 414 -108.54 -23.10 105.26
N VAL A 415 -108.45 -23.24 106.59
CA VAL A 415 -109.25 -24.20 107.36
C VAL A 415 -110.74 -23.89 107.21
N ARG A 416 -111.12 -22.60 107.27
CA ARG A 416 -112.50 -22.15 107.12
C ARG A 416 -113.06 -22.37 105.70
N GLU A 417 -112.27 -22.10 104.66
CA GLU A 417 -112.64 -22.36 103.26
C GLU A 417 -112.98 -23.83 103.00
N LEU A 418 -112.22 -24.74 103.61
CA LEU A 418 -112.41 -26.19 103.47
C LEU A 418 -113.57 -26.72 104.32
N GLY A 419 -114.20 -25.85 105.12
CA GLY A 419 -115.28 -26.21 106.03
C GLY A 419 -114.82 -27.04 107.23
N PHE A 420 -113.52 -26.97 107.57
CA PHE A 420 -112.95 -27.66 108.72
C PHE A 420 -113.07 -26.79 109.97
N ARG A 421 -112.92 -27.42 111.13
CA ARG A 421 -112.87 -26.70 112.41
C ARG A 421 -111.45 -26.54 112.88
N LEU A 422 -111.12 -25.36 113.40
CA LEU A 422 -109.84 -25.14 114.06
C LEU A 422 -110.07 -25.11 115.56
N VAL A 423 -109.35 -25.94 116.30
CA VAL A 423 -109.30 -25.88 117.76
C VAL A 423 -107.90 -25.53 118.20
N TYR A 424 -107.81 -24.46 118.98
CA TYR A 424 -106.56 -24.10 119.61
C TYR A 424 -106.32 -24.90 120.88
N SER A 425 -105.04 -25.12 121.23
CA SER A 425 -104.67 -25.84 122.46
C SER A 425 -105.15 -25.21 123.77
N TYR A 426 -105.67 -23.98 123.72
CA TYR A 426 -106.32 -23.30 124.82
C TYR A 426 -107.88 -23.33 124.74
N GLY A 427 -108.47 -24.18 123.89
CA GLY A 427 -109.91 -24.51 123.93
C GLY A 427 -110.85 -23.62 123.12
N ARG A 428 -110.31 -22.79 122.22
CA ARG A 428 -111.10 -21.95 121.32
C ARG A 428 -111.38 -22.68 120.00
N LEU A 429 -112.65 -22.81 119.64
CA LEU A 429 -113.14 -23.34 118.35
C LEU A 429 -113.40 -22.20 117.36
N ILE A 430 -112.95 -22.37 116.12
CA ILE A 430 -113.20 -21.47 114.98
C ILE A 430 -113.76 -22.26 113.80
#